data_AF-A0A482W0T5-F1
#
_entry.id   AF-A0A482W0T5-F1
#
_cell.length_a   1.000
_cell.length_b   1.000
_cell.length_c   1.000
_cell.angle_alpha   90.00
_cell.angle_beta   90.00
_cell.angle_gamma   90.00
#
_symmetry.space_group_name_H-M   'P 1'
#
loop_
_entity.id
_entity.type
_entity.pdbx_description
1 polymer ?
#
loop_
_entity_poly.entity_id
_entity_poly.type
_entity_poly.pdbx_seq_one_letter_code
_entity_poly.pdbx_strand_id
1 'polypeptide(L)'
;TVNTYNNVKTSIAMPLTAGIDLGTTNSCIAIYRNGTIQIIETEEGMNTLPSFVFYDENNKTFVGAKAVKRSALNRKNGIYDVKRFIGCKFNDENLQINSNMWPFNVVEGKNGECEIVMSDANGKEKRIHPEEVSADVLRTLKKNVEKALSEKVDNVVITVPAYFTNSQRQATKDAAYIADLNVLKLINEPTAAALAFTHYQNTMKRRTVLVYDLGGGTFDVTLMKSDAKGKIDVQAVSGESHLGGRDFDKNLLLYLLDQIEKKYEVPPEGLKKRRLIRRLEQECENIKIALSENLSADLELYEFTQLENVNITVTREIFERINKELFEQTIEVMDGMLNEIKFNKKNIDEVLLVGGSTRIPKIRQM
;
A
#
# COMPACT_ATOMS: atom_id res chain seq x y z
N THR A 1 -59.08 31.12 13.85
CA THR A 1 -58.33 30.67 12.67
C THR A 1 -56.87 30.61 13.05
N VAL A 2 -56.39 29.42 13.40
CA VAL A 2 -55.03 29.20 13.93
C VAL A 2 -54.07 29.03 12.75
N ASN A 3 -53.08 29.92 12.64
CA ASN A 3 -52.02 29.86 11.65
C ASN A 3 -51.00 28.78 12.06
N THR A 4 -50.99 27.66 11.36
CA THR A 4 -49.95 26.64 11.44
C THR A 4 -48.75 27.05 10.59
N TYR A 5 -47.68 27.55 11.22
CA TYR A 5 -46.37 27.64 10.60
C TYR A 5 -45.77 26.22 10.51
N ASN A 6 -45.83 25.64 9.31
CA ASN A 6 -45.07 24.44 8.99
C ASN A 6 -43.57 24.77 8.95
N ASN A 7 -42.86 24.39 10.00
CA ASN A 7 -41.40 24.31 10.01
C ASN A 7 -40.95 23.21 9.04
N VAL A 8 -40.77 23.56 7.76
CA VAL A 8 -40.00 22.74 6.83
C VAL A 8 -38.53 22.93 7.22
N LYS A 9 -38.03 22.07 8.12
CA LYS A 9 -36.59 21.82 8.21
C LYS A 9 -36.20 21.10 6.93
N THR A 10 -35.80 21.84 5.92
CA THR A 10 -34.96 21.32 4.84
C THR A 10 -33.67 20.84 5.51
N SER A 11 -33.58 19.53 5.75
CA SER A 11 -32.31 18.90 6.08
C SER A 11 -31.40 19.13 4.88
N ILE A 12 -30.48 20.09 4.99
CA ILE A 12 -29.36 20.20 4.05
C ILE A 12 -28.66 18.85 4.15
N ALA A 13 -28.83 18.00 3.14
CA ALA A 13 -28.12 16.74 3.06
C ALA A 13 -26.63 17.09 3.10
N MET A 14 -25.95 16.65 4.16
CA MET A 14 -24.51 16.88 4.25
C MET A 14 -23.86 16.21 3.04
N PRO A 15 -22.98 16.91 2.31
CA PRO A 15 -22.30 16.35 1.15
C PRO A 15 -21.59 15.05 1.53
N LEU A 16 -21.73 14.03 0.68
CA LEU A 16 -21.16 12.71 0.90
C LEU A 16 -19.66 12.83 1.16
N THR A 17 -19.20 12.20 2.24
CA THR A 17 -17.80 12.17 2.66
C THR A 17 -17.29 10.74 2.57
N ALA A 18 -16.12 10.55 1.96
CA ALA A 18 -15.47 9.24 1.85
C ALA A 18 -14.19 9.18 2.69
N GLY A 19 -13.88 7.99 3.21
CA GLY A 19 -12.57 7.65 3.77
C GLY A 19 -11.72 6.97 2.71
N ILE A 20 -10.50 7.45 2.50
CA ILE A 20 -9.55 6.90 1.54
C ILE A 20 -8.33 6.38 2.29
N ASP A 21 -8.04 5.10 2.10
CA ASP A 21 -6.72 4.56 2.37
C ASP A 21 -5.87 4.65 1.10
N LEU A 22 -4.98 5.64 1.03
CA LEU A 22 -4.09 5.83 -0.12
C LEU A 22 -2.82 5.03 0.14
N GLY A 23 -2.82 3.72 -0.13
CA GLY A 23 -1.68 2.85 0.20
C GLY A 23 -0.59 2.83 -0.88
N THR A 24 0.59 2.34 -0.51
CA THR A 24 1.78 2.28 -1.39
C THR A 24 1.56 1.37 -2.60
N THR A 25 0.98 0.18 -2.37
CA THR A 25 0.74 -0.83 -3.41
C THR A 25 -0.71 -0.88 -3.86
N ASN A 26 -1.63 -0.73 -2.91
CA ASN A 26 -3.07 -0.76 -3.14
C ASN A 26 -3.73 0.35 -2.33
N SER A 27 -4.79 0.91 -2.87
CA SER A 27 -5.63 1.92 -2.22
C SER A 27 -7.06 1.41 -2.07
N CYS A 28 -7.76 1.91 -1.06
CA CYS A 28 -9.14 1.56 -0.76
C CYS A 28 -9.96 2.83 -0.53
N ILE A 29 -11.25 2.80 -0.88
CA ILE A 29 -12.19 3.87 -0.56
C ILE A 29 -13.45 3.28 0.08
N ALA A 30 -13.90 3.91 1.15
CA ALA A 30 -15.07 3.51 1.91
C ALA A 30 -15.96 4.71 2.23
N ILE A 31 -17.26 4.45 2.37
CA ILE A 31 -18.24 5.43 2.84
C ILE A 31 -18.80 4.97 4.18
N TYR A 32 -19.23 5.92 5.00
CA TYR A 32 -20.01 5.65 6.20
C TYR A 32 -21.42 6.21 6.03
N ARG A 33 -22.42 5.33 5.92
CA ARG A 33 -23.83 5.72 5.71
C ARG A 33 -24.72 4.85 6.58
N ASN A 34 -25.72 5.47 7.23
CA ASN A 34 -26.73 4.78 8.04
C ASN A 34 -26.13 3.86 9.13
N GLY A 35 -25.03 4.27 9.75
CA GLY A 35 -24.38 3.46 10.80
C GLY A 35 -23.49 2.32 10.28
N THR A 36 -23.34 2.19 8.97
CA THR A 36 -22.58 1.11 8.33
C THR A 36 -21.43 1.66 7.51
N ILE A 37 -20.28 0.97 7.58
CA ILE A 37 -19.14 1.22 6.70
C ILE A 37 -19.31 0.32 5.47
N GLN A 38 -19.29 0.92 4.29
CA GLN A 38 -19.33 0.22 3.02
C GLN A 38 -18.03 0.49 2.26
N ILE A 39 -17.28 -0.58 1.96
CA ILE A 39 -16.15 -0.53 1.04
C ILE A 39 -16.70 -0.47 -0.38
N ILE A 40 -16.13 0.38 -1.22
CA ILE A 40 -16.55 0.54 -2.61
C ILE A 40 -15.61 -0.25 -3.52
N GLU A 41 -16.20 -1.18 -4.26
CA GLU A 41 -15.48 -2.03 -5.20
C GLU A 41 -14.97 -1.24 -6.41
N THR A 42 -13.87 -1.71 -7.00
CA THR A 42 -13.42 -1.24 -8.32
C THR A 42 -14.36 -1.71 -9.42
N GLU A 43 -14.18 -1.21 -10.65
CA GLU A 43 -14.94 -1.70 -11.81
C GLU A 43 -14.74 -3.20 -12.08
N GLU A 44 -13.65 -3.78 -11.59
CA GLU A 44 -13.34 -5.20 -11.66
C GLU A 44 -13.89 -6.02 -10.48
N GLY A 45 -14.66 -5.41 -9.55
CA GLY A 45 -15.25 -6.10 -8.40
C GLY A 45 -14.26 -6.35 -7.25
N MET A 46 -13.14 -5.63 -7.21
CA MET A 46 -12.13 -5.78 -6.15
C MET A 46 -12.33 -4.73 -5.06
N ASN A 47 -12.11 -5.08 -3.80
CA ASN A 47 -12.19 -4.14 -2.67
C ASN A 47 -11.03 -3.14 -2.60
N THR A 48 -10.00 -3.33 -3.42
CA THR A 48 -8.81 -2.47 -3.46
C THR A 48 -8.39 -2.19 -4.90
N LEU A 49 -7.93 -0.97 -5.14
CA LEU A 49 -7.38 -0.50 -6.41
C LEU A 49 -5.85 -0.52 -6.33
N PRO A 50 -5.12 -1.20 -7.24
CA PRO A 50 -3.68 -1.06 -7.30
C PRO A 50 -3.24 0.42 -7.45
N SER A 51 -2.31 0.87 -6.62
CA SER A 51 -1.72 2.21 -6.66
C SER A 51 -0.69 2.31 -7.79
N PHE A 52 -1.16 2.06 -9.01
CA PHE A 52 -0.37 1.96 -10.22
C PHE A 52 -1.02 2.81 -11.31
N VAL A 53 -0.23 3.66 -11.96
CA VAL A 53 -0.67 4.52 -13.05
C VAL A 53 0.17 4.24 -14.28
N PHE A 54 -0.46 4.11 -15.44
CA PHE A 54 0.23 3.93 -16.72
C PHE A 54 -0.20 5.04 -17.67
N TYR A 55 0.78 5.80 -18.17
CA TYR A 55 0.56 6.84 -19.16
C TYR A 55 0.94 6.29 -20.53
N ASP A 56 -0.03 6.12 -21.42
CA ASP A 56 0.30 5.71 -22.78
C ASP A 56 0.92 6.86 -23.57
N GLU A 57 1.46 6.49 -24.73
CA GLU A 57 2.12 7.39 -25.67
C GLU A 57 1.21 8.54 -26.14
N ASN A 58 -0.11 8.34 -26.16
CA ASN A 58 -1.10 9.33 -26.56
C ASN A 58 -1.60 10.21 -25.39
N ASN A 59 -0.86 10.25 -24.27
CA ASN A 59 -1.24 10.93 -23.04
C ASN A 59 -2.55 10.41 -22.39
N LYS A 60 -2.97 9.18 -22.70
CA LYS A 60 -4.10 8.57 -22.01
C LYS A 60 -3.64 7.90 -20.72
N THR A 61 -4.29 8.26 -19.62
CA THR A 61 -4.01 7.70 -18.30
C THR A 61 -4.83 6.44 -18.04
N PHE A 62 -4.17 5.39 -17.57
CA PHE A 62 -4.78 4.18 -17.02
C PHE A 62 -4.38 4.05 -15.56
N VAL A 63 -5.29 3.56 -14.72
CA VAL A 63 -5.06 3.40 -13.28
C VAL A 63 -5.48 2.01 -12.82
N GLY A 64 -4.84 1.47 -11.79
CA GLY A 64 -5.22 0.20 -11.17
C GLY A 64 -4.85 -1.02 -12.00
N ALA A 65 -5.70 -2.05 -11.95
CA ALA A 65 -5.48 -3.31 -12.66
C ALA A 65 -5.29 -3.12 -14.18
N LYS A 66 -5.99 -2.13 -14.77
CA LYS A 66 -5.85 -1.77 -16.19
C LYS A 66 -4.45 -1.22 -16.50
N ALA A 67 -3.89 -0.41 -15.59
CA ALA A 67 -2.54 0.13 -15.73
C ALA A 67 -1.48 -0.96 -15.63
N VAL A 68 -1.61 -1.85 -14.63
CA VAL A 68 -0.72 -3.02 -14.44
C VAL A 68 -0.66 -3.85 -15.72
N LYS A 69 -1.82 -4.25 -16.27
CA LYS A 69 -1.91 -5.05 -17.51
C LYS A 69 -1.26 -4.35 -18.71
N ARG A 70 -1.49 -3.04 -18.88
CA ARG A 70 -0.95 -2.28 -20.02
C ARG A 70 0.56 -2.02 -19.92
N SER A 71 1.06 -1.81 -18.71
CA SER A 71 2.47 -1.56 -18.47
C SER A 71 3.36 -2.74 -18.89
N ALA A 72 2.80 -3.94 -19.04
CA ALA A 72 3.55 -5.14 -19.46
C ALA A 72 4.33 -4.94 -20.78
N LEU A 73 3.82 -4.10 -21.69
CA LEU A 73 4.42 -3.82 -23.00
C LEU A 73 5.37 -2.61 -22.98
N ASN A 74 5.01 -1.53 -22.27
CA ASN A 74 5.85 -0.34 -22.11
C ASN A 74 5.93 0.01 -20.62
N ARG A 75 7.04 -0.40 -19.97
CA ARG A 75 7.17 -0.30 -18.51
C ARG A 75 7.66 1.06 -18.02
N LYS A 76 8.30 1.85 -18.88
CA LYS A 76 8.91 3.14 -18.46
C LYS A 76 7.86 4.18 -18.06
N ASN A 77 6.66 4.06 -18.61
CA ASN A 77 5.55 4.94 -18.27
C ASN A 77 4.58 4.32 -17.24
N GLY A 78 4.94 3.16 -16.66
CA GLY A 78 4.18 2.53 -15.59
C GLY A 78 4.75 2.94 -14.24
N ILE A 79 4.04 3.83 -13.55
CA ILE A 79 4.46 4.47 -12.32
C ILE A 79 3.73 3.86 -11.12
N TYR A 80 4.48 3.52 -10.08
CA TYR A 80 3.99 2.90 -8.84
C TYR A 80 4.89 3.30 -7.66
N ASP A 81 4.57 2.86 -6.45
CA ASP A 81 5.33 3.19 -5.23
C ASP A 81 5.45 4.69 -4.89
N VAL A 82 4.64 5.53 -5.54
CA VAL A 82 4.70 6.99 -5.42
C VAL A 82 4.63 7.47 -3.98
N LYS A 83 3.86 6.77 -3.13
CA LYS A 83 3.75 7.07 -1.70
C LYS A 83 5.09 7.04 -0.95
N ARG A 84 6.10 6.33 -1.46
CA ARG A 84 7.46 6.28 -0.88
C ARG A 84 8.23 7.59 -1.02
N PHE A 85 7.90 8.39 -2.03
CA PHE A 85 8.69 9.58 -2.38
C PHE A 85 7.88 10.85 -2.63
N ILE A 86 6.54 10.79 -2.51
CA ILE A 86 5.70 11.97 -2.52
C ILE A 86 6.15 12.96 -1.43
N GLY A 87 6.33 14.23 -1.78
CA GLY A 87 6.81 15.28 -0.87
C GLY A 87 8.24 15.09 -0.32
N CYS A 88 9.02 14.13 -0.84
CA CYS A 88 10.43 13.94 -0.48
C CYS A 88 11.34 14.83 -1.32
N LYS A 89 12.57 15.05 -0.83
CA LYS A 89 13.62 15.70 -1.62
C LYS A 89 14.33 14.67 -2.49
N PHE A 90 14.80 15.09 -3.65
CA PHE A 90 15.49 14.22 -4.59
C PHE A 90 16.70 13.53 -3.96
N ASN A 91 17.43 14.22 -3.08
CA ASN A 91 18.61 13.68 -2.40
C ASN A 91 18.30 12.82 -1.15
N ASP A 92 17.03 12.51 -0.88
CA ASP A 92 16.65 11.61 0.20
C ASP A 92 17.26 10.20 0.00
N GLU A 93 17.94 9.68 1.02
CA GLU A 93 18.67 8.40 0.92
C GLU A 93 17.75 7.23 0.56
N ASN A 94 16.55 7.18 1.14
CA ASN A 94 15.59 6.12 0.88
C ASN A 94 15.08 6.19 -0.55
N LEU A 95 14.85 7.40 -1.09
CA LEU A 95 14.53 7.58 -2.50
C LEU A 95 15.68 7.09 -3.40
N GLN A 96 16.93 7.44 -3.10
CA GLN A 96 18.08 7.04 -3.90
C GLN A 96 18.30 5.52 -3.92
N ILE A 97 18.01 4.84 -2.81
CA ILE A 97 18.04 3.38 -2.74
C ILE A 97 16.92 2.77 -3.60
N ASN A 98 15.69 3.25 -3.42
CA ASN A 98 14.52 2.69 -4.10
C ASN A 98 14.49 2.96 -5.62
N SER A 99 15.01 4.11 -6.07
CA SER A 99 15.00 4.51 -7.48
C SER A 99 15.75 3.55 -8.39
N ASN A 100 16.75 2.84 -7.87
CA ASN A 100 17.49 1.81 -8.61
C ASN A 100 16.63 0.59 -9.00
N MET A 101 15.51 0.38 -8.32
CA MET A 101 14.61 -0.76 -8.56
C MET A 101 13.46 -0.43 -9.51
N TRP A 102 13.22 0.85 -9.80
CA TRP A 102 12.11 1.26 -10.64
C TRP A 102 12.45 1.23 -12.13
N PRO A 103 11.50 0.87 -13.01
CA PRO A 103 11.69 0.92 -14.46
C PRO A 103 11.58 2.35 -15.04
N PHE A 104 11.13 3.30 -14.23
CA PHE A 104 11.00 4.72 -14.55
C PHE A 104 12.07 5.52 -13.79
N ASN A 105 12.41 6.70 -14.32
CA ASN A 105 13.43 7.55 -13.73
C ASN A 105 12.79 8.63 -12.87
N VAL A 106 13.29 8.81 -11.65
CA VAL A 106 13.05 9.99 -10.84
C VAL A 106 14.25 10.92 -11.01
N VAL A 107 13.99 12.21 -11.23
CA VAL A 107 15.01 13.24 -11.44
C VAL A 107 14.76 14.41 -10.49
N GLU A 108 15.81 15.21 -10.30
CA GLU A 108 15.70 16.45 -9.55
C GLU A 108 14.90 17.49 -10.35
N GLY A 109 13.82 17.96 -9.73
CA GLY A 109 13.02 19.08 -10.17
C GLY A 109 13.49 20.39 -9.55
N LYS A 110 12.62 21.41 -9.59
CA LYS A 110 12.93 22.69 -8.95
C LYS A 110 13.02 22.53 -7.43
N ASN A 111 13.89 23.31 -6.78
CA ASN A 111 14.06 23.32 -5.32
C ASN A 111 14.35 21.93 -4.70
N GLY A 112 14.97 21.02 -5.45
CA GLY A 112 15.27 19.66 -5.01
C GLY A 112 14.05 18.76 -4.86
N GLU A 113 12.92 19.11 -5.48
CA GLU A 113 11.73 18.24 -5.54
C GLU A 113 11.96 17.04 -6.45
N CYS A 114 11.11 16.03 -6.32
CA CYS A 114 11.14 14.85 -7.17
C CYS A 114 10.24 15.05 -8.38
N GLU A 115 10.74 14.76 -9.58
CA GLU A 115 9.95 14.67 -10.81
C GLU A 115 10.16 13.30 -11.45
N ILE A 116 9.11 12.72 -12.02
CA ILE A 116 9.16 11.43 -12.70
C ILE A 116 9.25 11.69 -14.21
N VAL A 117 10.20 11.05 -14.89
CA VAL A 117 10.39 11.18 -16.34
C VAL A 117 9.65 10.06 -17.07
N MET A 118 8.84 10.46 -18.03
CA MET A 118 8.05 9.59 -18.91
C MET A 118 8.32 9.96 -20.37
N SER A 119 7.97 9.08 -21.31
CA SER A 119 8.08 9.35 -22.75
C SER A 119 6.71 9.43 -23.39
N ASP A 120 6.46 10.46 -24.22
CA ASP A 120 5.27 10.54 -25.06
C ASP A 120 5.42 9.70 -26.37
N ALA A 121 4.38 9.70 -27.21
CA ALA A 121 4.37 9.02 -28.51
C ALA A 121 5.51 9.41 -29.46
N ASN A 122 6.07 10.61 -29.29
CA ASN A 122 7.14 11.14 -30.13
C ASN A 122 8.52 10.90 -29.49
N GLY A 123 8.58 10.16 -28.38
CA GLY A 123 9.80 9.93 -27.60
C GLY A 123 10.26 11.17 -26.83
N LYS A 124 9.45 12.23 -26.73
CA LYS A 124 9.80 13.43 -25.97
C LYS A 124 9.61 13.17 -24.48
N GLU A 125 10.59 13.61 -23.69
CA GLU A 125 10.49 13.53 -22.25
C GLU A 125 9.39 14.44 -21.71
N LYS A 126 8.55 13.85 -20.88
CA LYS A 126 7.55 14.54 -20.07
C LYS A 126 7.90 14.32 -18.61
N ARG A 127 7.80 15.38 -17.82
CA ARG A 127 7.99 15.34 -16.38
C ARG A 127 6.64 15.45 -15.68
N ILE A 128 6.46 14.69 -14.62
CA ILE A 128 5.25 14.69 -13.82
C ILE A 128 5.62 14.64 -12.34
N HIS A 129 4.87 15.36 -11.51
CA HIS A 129 5.07 15.34 -10.07
C HIS A 129 4.42 14.11 -9.41
N PRO A 130 5.00 13.56 -8.32
CA PRO A 130 4.40 12.49 -7.51
C PRO A 130 2.93 12.77 -7.11
N GLU A 131 2.62 14.02 -6.83
CA GLU A 131 1.30 14.52 -6.45
C GLU A 131 0.28 14.30 -7.58
N GLU A 132 0.67 14.53 -8.84
CA GLU A 132 -0.20 14.33 -10.00
C GLU A 132 -0.51 12.84 -10.22
N VAL A 133 0.48 11.96 -10.01
CA VAL A 133 0.29 10.51 -10.11
C VAL A 133 -0.64 10.01 -9.00
N SER A 134 -0.46 10.51 -7.78
CA SER A 134 -1.34 10.19 -6.65
C SER A 134 -2.76 10.74 -6.90
N ALA A 135 -2.89 11.90 -7.52
CA ALA A 135 -4.17 12.46 -7.92
C ALA A 135 -4.92 11.57 -8.93
N ASP A 136 -4.22 10.93 -9.88
CA ASP A 136 -4.85 9.97 -10.80
C ASP A 136 -5.48 8.76 -10.07
N VAL A 137 -4.80 8.26 -9.03
CA VAL A 137 -5.34 7.22 -8.13
C VAL A 137 -6.58 7.73 -7.39
N LEU A 138 -6.50 8.91 -6.77
CA LEU A 138 -7.61 9.53 -6.04
C LEU A 138 -8.82 9.81 -6.93
N ARG A 139 -8.62 10.34 -8.15
CA ARG A 139 -9.70 10.55 -9.14
C ARG A 139 -10.37 9.23 -9.53
N THR A 140 -9.63 8.14 -9.58
CA THR A 140 -10.18 6.82 -9.93
C THR A 140 -11.02 6.27 -8.79
N LEU A 141 -10.56 6.39 -7.54
CA LEU A 141 -11.34 6.04 -6.35
C LEU A 141 -12.62 6.89 -6.27
N LYS A 142 -12.52 8.21 -6.46
CA LYS A 142 -13.69 9.12 -6.54
C LYS A 142 -14.70 8.63 -7.57
N LYS A 143 -14.27 8.37 -8.81
CA LYS A 143 -15.13 7.87 -9.89
C LYS A 143 -15.84 6.57 -9.53
N ASN A 144 -15.17 5.64 -8.83
CA ASN A 144 -15.79 4.38 -8.42
C ASN A 144 -16.95 4.65 -7.45
N VAL A 145 -16.80 5.55 -6.48
CA VAL A 145 -17.87 5.92 -5.56
C VAL A 145 -19.02 6.62 -6.28
N GLU A 146 -18.70 7.62 -7.11
CA GLU A 146 -19.72 8.38 -7.83
C GLU A 146 -20.54 7.50 -8.78
N LYS A 147 -19.89 6.53 -9.42
CA LYS A 147 -20.57 5.53 -10.26
C LYS A 147 -21.42 4.56 -9.42
N ALA A 148 -20.89 4.05 -8.31
CA ALA A 148 -21.58 3.07 -7.47
C ALA A 148 -22.82 3.66 -6.78
N LEU A 149 -22.78 4.95 -6.41
CA LEU A 149 -23.84 5.60 -5.64
C LEU A 149 -24.68 6.58 -6.44
N SER A 150 -24.24 6.96 -7.65
CA SER A 150 -24.86 8.05 -8.44
C SER A 150 -24.92 9.39 -7.67
N GLU A 151 -23.96 9.62 -6.77
CA GLU A 151 -23.84 10.81 -5.92
C GLU A 151 -22.41 11.36 -6.01
N LYS A 152 -22.25 12.69 -6.00
CA LYS A 152 -20.93 13.34 -6.06
C LYS A 152 -20.18 13.21 -4.73
N VAL A 153 -18.87 12.98 -4.78
CA VAL A 153 -17.99 12.98 -3.59
C VAL A 153 -17.00 14.13 -3.68
N ASP A 154 -17.18 15.13 -2.82
CA ASP A 154 -16.30 16.29 -2.75
C ASP A 154 -15.40 16.28 -1.52
N ASN A 155 -15.85 15.69 -0.41
CA ASN A 155 -15.14 15.73 0.85
C ASN A 155 -14.52 14.38 1.18
N VAL A 156 -13.27 14.38 1.65
CA VAL A 156 -12.55 13.15 2.01
C VAL A 156 -11.77 13.28 3.30
N VAL A 157 -11.60 12.14 3.96
CA VAL A 157 -10.57 11.90 4.98
C VAL A 157 -9.57 10.92 4.37
N ILE A 158 -8.28 11.27 4.35
CA ILE A 158 -7.24 10.45 3.72
C ILE A 158 -6.27 9.94 4.80
N THR A 159 -5.92 8.66 4.74
CA THR A 159 -4.90 8.08 5.61
C THR A 159 -3.49 8.47 5.16
N VAL A 160 -2.57 8.63 6.11
CA VAL A 160 -1.13 8.80 5.86
C VAL A 160 -0.33 8.03 6.91
N PRO A 161 0.93 7.64 6.62
CA PRO A 161 1.77 6.99 7.61
C PRO A 161 2.00 7.91 8.81
N ALA A 162 2.14 7.34 10.01
CA ALA A 162 2.32 8.12 11.23
C ALA A 162 3.60 8.99 11.18
N TYR A 163 4.65 8.46 10.55
CA TYR A 163 5.96 9.10 10.41
C TYR A 163 6.06 10.10 9.24
N PHE A 164 4.99 10.32 8.45
CA PHE A 164 5.03 11.30 7.36
C PHE A 164 5.36 12.70 7.86
N THR A 165 6.33 13.35 7.20
CA THR A 165 6.73 14.73 7.47
C THR A 165 5.66 15.73 7.02
N ASN A 166 5.82 17.01 7.41
CA ASN A 166 4.91 18.07 6.97
C ASN A 166 4.87 18.23 5.44
N SER A 167 5.99 18.03 4.73
CA SER A 167 6.01 18.13 3.27
C SER A 167 5.24 16.98 2.63
N GLN A 168 5.42 15.75 3.10
CA GLN A 168 4.70 14.57 2.58
C GLN A 168 3.18 14.67 2.86
N ARG A 169 2.80 15.17 4.04
CA ARG A 169 1.39 15.46 4.38
C ARG A 169 0.81 16.55 3.49
N GLN A 170 1.55 17.62 3.21
CA GLN A 170 1.09 18.68 2.33
C GLN A 170 0.95 18.18 0.89
N ALA A 171 1.95 17.46 0.37
CA ALA A 171 1.90 16.85 -0.95
C ALA A 171 0.72 15.89 -1.14
N THR A 172 0.34 15.14 -0.09
CA THR A 172 -0.88 14.30 -0.12
C THR A 172 -2.16 15.14 -0.25
N LYS A 173 -2.24 16.30 0.42
CA LYS A 173 -3.36 17.24 0.24
C LYS A 173 -3.36 17.88 -1.14
N ASP A 174 -2.18 18.20 -1.68
CA ASP A 174 -2.04 18.78 -3.00
C ASP A 174 -2.49 17.78 -4.08
N ALA A 175 -2.13 16.49 -3.93
CA ALA A 175 -2.66 15.41 -4.77
C ALA A 175 -4.20 15.34 -4.73
N ALA A 176 -4.79 15.47 -3.54
CA ALA A 176 -6.25 15.50 -3.40
C ALA A 176 -6.88 16.74 -4.02
N TYR A 177 -6.23 17.91 -3.89
CA TYR A 177 -6.65 19.14 -4.54
C TYR A 177 -6.64 19.00 -6.07
N ILE A 178 -5.57 18.42 -6.65
CA ILE A 178 -5.45 18.11 -8.09
C ILE A 178 -6.50 17.07 -8.54
N ALA A 179 -7.07 16.30 -7.61
CA ALA A 179 -8.14 15.34 -7.85
C ALA A 179 -9.56 15.91 -7.64
N ASP A 180 -9.70 17.23 -7.44
CA ASP A 180 -10.95 17.89 -7.08
C ASP A 180 -11.61 17.30 -5.83
N LEU A 181 -10.79 17.05 -4.79
CA LEU A 181 -11.23 16.56 -3.48
C LEU A 181 -10.80 17.53 -2.37
N ASN A 182 -11.76 17.90 -1.53
CA ASN A 182 -11.54 18.67 -0.32
C ASN A 182 -11.16 17.74 0.85
N VAL A 183 -9.92 17.83 1.31
CA VAL A 183 -9.43 17.04 2.45
C VAL A 183 -9.89 17.67 3.76
N LEU A 184 -10.90 17.07 4.39
CA LEU A 184 -11.38 17.50 5.71
C LEU A 184 -10.33 17.22 6.78
N LYS A 185 -9.65 16.09 6.67
CA LYS A 185 -8.64 15.66 7.64
C LYS A 185 -7.70 14.64 7.02
N LEU A 186 -6.41 14.75 7.36
CA LEU A 186 -5.49 13.63 7.27
C LEU A 186 -5.51 12.88 8.60
N ILE A 187 -5.64 11.56 8.54
CA ILE A 187 -5.57 10.69 9.73
C ILE A 187 -4.38 9.76 9.59
N ASN A 188 -3.73 9.44 10.71
CA ASN A 188 -2.67 8.43 10.67
C ASN A 188 -3.31 7.05 10.42
N GLU A 189 -2.73 6.27 9.52
CA GLU A 189 -3.11 4.88 9.20
C GLU A 189 -3.39 4.03 10.45
N PRO A 190 -2.45 3.93 11.41
CA PRO A 190 -2.69 3.07 12.56
C PRO A 190 -3.85 3.60 13.42
N THR A 191 -4.04 4.92 13.51
CA THR A 191 -5.21 5.50 14.20
C THR A 191 -6.52 5.16 13.50
N ALA A 192 -6.55 5.19 12.15
CA ALA A 192 -7.73 4.80 11.38
C ALA A 192 -8.07 3.32 11.59
N ALA A 193 -7.07 2.43 11.61
CA ALA A 193 -7.25 1.01 11.91
C ALA A 193 -7.83 0.78 13.31
N ALA A 194 -7.28 1.47 14.33
CA ALA A 194 -7.77 1.37 15.70
C ALA A 194 -9.20 1.93 15.87
N LEU A 195 -9.58 2.98 15.13
CA LEU A 195 -10.96 3.48 15.07
C LEU A 195 -11.90 2.46 14.44
N ALA A 196 -11.50 1.84 13.33
CA ALA A 196 -12.28 0.81 12.67
C ALA A 196 -12.53 -0.39 13.60
N PHE A 197 -11.50 -0.84 14.31
CA PHE A 197 -11.63 -1.92 15.31
C PHE A 197 -12.56 -1.54 16.46
N THR A 198 -12.41 -0.34 17.03
CA THR A 198 -13.26 0.14 18.13
C THR A 198 -14.73 0.22 17.71
N HIS A 199 -15.00 0.70 16.49
CA HIS A 199 -16.33 0.74 15.91
C HIS A 199 -16.92 -0.66 15.72
N TYR A 200 -16.13 -1.59 15.16
CA TYR A 200 -16.55 -2.98 14.93
C TYR A 200 -16.90 -3.73 16.22
N GLN A 201 -16.10 -3.56 17.28
CA GLN A 201 -16.36 -4.20 18.57
C GLN A 201 -17.59 -3.63 19.29
N ASN A 202 -18.07 -2.44 18.89
CA ASN A 202 -19.18 -1.73 19.55
C ASN A 202 -19.02 -1.66 21.08
N THR A 203 -17.79 -1.49 21.57
CA THR A 203 -17.49 -1.40 23.01
C THR A 203 -16.73 -0.13 23.35
N MET A 204 -17.18 0.53 24.42
CA MET A 204 -16.62 1.77 24.94
C MET A 204 -15.80 1.50 26.21
N LYS A 205 -14.82 0.59 26.11
CA LYS A 205 -13.93 0.22 27.22
C LYS A 205 -12.56 0.86 27.06
N ARG A 206 -11.95 1.23 28.18
CA ARG A 206 -10.51 1.55 28.19
C ARG A 206 -9.74 0.32 27.75
N ARG A 207 -8.90 0.47 26.74
CA ARG A 207 -8.05 -0.60 26.21
C ARG A 207 -6.72 -0.06 25.75
N THR A 208 -5.69 -0.86 25.91
CA THR A 208 -4.40 -0.68 25.27
C THR A 208 -4.35 -1.57 24.03
N VAL A 209 -4.16 -0.94 22.88
CA VAL A 209 -4.18 -1.60 21.58
C VAL A 209 -2.81 -1.42 20.93
N LEU A 210 -2.20 -2.52 20.49
CA LEU A 210 -1.02 -2.49 19.65
C LEU A 210 -1.44 -2.70 18.21
N VAL A 211 -1.21 -1.72 17.34
CA VAL A 211 -1.36 -1.89 15.90
C VAL A 211 -0.03 -2.34 15.33
N TYR A 212 -0.04 -3.49 14.65
CA TYR A 212 1.10 -4.09 13.97
C TYR A 212 0.75 -4.10 12.47
N ASP A 213 1.33 -3.16 11.71
CA ASP A 213 1.05 -2.97 10.29
C ASP A 213 2.24 -3.43 9.47
N LEU A 214 2.11 -4.58 8.81
CA LEU A 214 3.14 -5.11 7.91
C LEU A 214 2.62 -5.11 6.47
N GLY A 215 3.01 -4.07 5.74
CA GLY A 215 2.57 -3.82 4.39
C GLY A 215 3.44 -4.50 3.31
N GLY A 216 3.35 -3.97 2.10
CA GLY A 216 4.14 -4.44 0.94
C GLY A 216 5.62 -4.04 0.99
N GLY A 217 6.00 -3.10 1.85
CA GLY A 217 7.43 -2.82 2.07
C GLY A 217 7.70 -1.78 3.14
N THR A 218 6.78 -1.59 4.07
CA THR A 218 7.00 -0.86 5.31
C THR A 218 6.41 -1.70 6.43
N PHE A 219 7.03 -1.59 7.59
CA PHE A 219 6.56 -2.15 8.84
C PHE A 219 6.36 -0.99 9.81
N ASP A 220 5.17 -0.89 10.38
CA ASP A 220 4.84 0.12 11.39
C ASP A 220 4.23 -0.56 12.61
N VAL A 221 4.66 -0.11 13.78
CA VAL A 221 4.10 -0.54 15.06
C VAL A 221 3.70 0.67 15.88
N THR A 222 2.48 0.65 16.39
CA THR A 222 1.95 1.77 17.18
C THR A 222 1.22 1.26 18.40
N LEU A 223 1.65 1.72 19.58
CA LEU A 223 0.93 1.48 20.83
C LEU A 223 -0.06 2.62 21.08
N MET A 224 -1.31 2.29 21.36
CA MET A 224 -2.38 3.25 21.61
C MET A 224 -3.17 2.91 22.85
N LYS A 225 -3.77 3.93 23.46
CA LYS A 225 -4.80 3.78 24.48
C LYS A 225 -6.10 4.35 23.98
N SER A 226 -7.15 3.55 24.05
CA SER A 226 -8.52 4.02 23.86
C SER A 226 -9.12 4.34 25.23
N ASP A 227 -9.79 5.48 25.36
CA ASP A 227 -10.55 5.81 26.57
C ASP A 227 -11.99 5.26 26.51
N ALA A 228 -12.74 5.41 27.61
CA ALA A 228 -14.13 4.94 27.69
C ALA A 228 -15.11 5.74 26.81
N LYS A 229 -14.63 6.75 26.08
CA LYS A 229 -15.40 7.54 25.11
C LYS A 229 -14.96 7.26 23.66
N GLY A 230 -14.06 6.29 23.45
CA GLY A 230 -13.52 5.94 22.15
C GLY A 230 -12.45 6.90 21.63
N LYS A 231 -11.94 7.82 22.47
CA LYS A 231 -10.81 8.67 22.07
C LYS A 231 -9.54 7.83 22.08
N ILE A 232 -8.83 7.85 20.96
CA ILE A 232 -7.56 7.15 20.78
C ILE A 232 -6.41 8.11 21.04
N ASP A 233 -5.51 7.71 21.94
CA ASP A 233 -4.28 8.42 22.28
C ASP A 233 -3.07 7.56 21.92
N VAL A 234 -2.23 8.06 21.02
CA VAL A 234 -1.03 7.36 20.56
C VAL A 234 0.06 7.50 21.62
N GLN A 235 0.56 6.39 22.12
CA GLN A 235 1.58 6.36 23.18
C GLN A 235 2.99 6.28 22.62
N ALA A 236 3.19 5.46 21.58
CA ALA A 236 4.47 5.30 20.91
C ALA A 236 4.25 4.82 19.47
N VAL A 237 5.16 5.21 18.59
CA VAL A 237 5.22 4.79 17.19
C VAL A 237 6.66 4.39 16.90
N SER A 238 6.85 3.28 16.22
CA SER A 238 8.12 2.85 15.64
C SER A 238 7.85 2.14 14.32
N GLY A 239 8.88 1.81 13.55
CA GLY A 239 8.73 1.13 12.28
C GLY A 239 10.04 0.97 11.53
N GLU A 240 9.97 0.27 10.40
CA GLU A 240 11.02 0.12 9.42
C GLU A 240 10.48 0.40 8.01
N SER A 241 11.14 1.34 7.34
CA SER A 241 10.78 1.86 6.02
C SER A 241 11.13 0.92 4.85
N HIS A 242 12.02 -0.05 5.10
CA HIS A 242 12.49 -1.05 4.14
C HIS A 242 12.28 -2.48 4.66
N LEU A 243 11.09 -2.75 5.19
CA LEU A 243 10.73 -4.07 5.68
C LEU A 243 9.27 -4.39 5.35
N GLY A 244 9.03 -5.31 4.43
CA GLY A 244 7.70 -5.84 4.20
C GLY A 244 7.65 -6.88 3.09
N GLY A 245 6.46 -7.01 2.48
CA GLY A 245 6.15 -8.09 1.54
C GLY A 245 7.15 -8.26 0.39
N ARG A 246 7.69 -7.16 -0.14
CA ARG A 246 8.66 -7.18 -1.26
C ARG A 246 10.05 -7.67 -0.85
N ASP A 247 10.46 -7.42 0.38
CA ASP A 247 11.73 -7.93 0.88
C ASP A 247 11.66 -9.46 1.01
N PHE A 248 10.49 -9.98 1.37
CA PHE A 248 10.22 -11.42 1.37
C PHE A 248 10.19 -12.02 -0.03
N ASP A 249 9.60 -11.30 -1.01
CA ASP A 249 9.60 -11.70 -2.42
C ASP A 249 11.03 -11.73 -2.97
N LYS A 250 11.89 -10.77 -2.57
CA LYS A 250 13.30 -10.72 -2.98
C LYS A 250 14.09 -11.91 -2.46
N ASN A 251 13.92 -12.28 -1.19
CA ASN A 251 14.57 -13.47 -0.64
C ASN A 251 14.11 -14.75 -1.36
N LEU A 252 12.81 -14.84 -1.66
CA LEU A 252 12.26 -15.95 -2.42
C LEU A 252 12.80 -16.00 -3.87
N LEU A 253 12.95 -14.84 -4.52
CA LEU A 253 13.56 -14.72 -5.84
C LEU A 253 15.00 -15.23 -5.83
N LEU A 254 15.81 -14.79 -4.86
CA LEU A 254 17.21 -15.24 -4.74
C LEU A 254 17.29 -16.76 -4.53
N TYR A 255 16.41 -17.31 -3.69
CA TYR A 255 16.29 -18.76 -3.51
C TYR A 255 15.92 -19.47 -4.82
N LEU A 256 14.91 -18.99 -5.54
CA LEU A 256 14.45 -19.61 -6.78
C LEU A 256 15.50 -19.54 -7.89
N LEU A 257 16.23 -18.42 -8.01
CA LEU A 257 17.34 -18.30 -8.96
C LEU A 257 18.43 -19.35 -8.70
N ASP A 258 18.82 -19.54 -7.44
CA ASP A 258 19.78 -20.57 -7.02
C ASP A 258 19.28 -21.99 -7.33
N GLN A 259 18.00 -22.27 -7.08
CA GLN A 259 17.41 -23.57 -7.41
C GLN A 259 17.33 -23.84 -8.91
N ILE A 260 17.02 -22.81 -9.72
CA ILE A 260 17.00 -22.94 -11.18
C ILE A 260 18.40 -23.22 -11.71
N GLU A 261 19.40 -22.45 -11.27
CA GLU A 261 20.79 -22.63 -11.66
C GLU A 261 21.26 -24.07 -11.37
N LYS A 262 20.97 -24.57 -10.16
CA LYS A 262 21.38 -25.92 -9.74
C LYS A 262 20.64 -27.04 -10.44
N LYS A 263 19.32 -26.92 -10.62
CA LYS A 263 18.46 -28.01 -11.14
C LYS A 263 18.47 -28.10 -12.66
N TYR A 264 18.59 -26.96 -13.35
CA TYR A 264 18.49 -26.87 -14.80
C TYR A 264 19.81 -26.47 -15.46
N GLU A 265 20.90 -26.39 -14.69
CA GLU A 265 22.26 -26.08 -15.17
C GLU A 265 22.32 -24.79 -16.02
N VAL A 266 21.46 -23.81 -15.69
CA VAL A 266 21.39 -22.54 -16.43
C VAL A 266 22.41 -21.56 -15.85
N PRO A 267 23.36 -21.04 -16.66
CA PRO A 267 24.38 -20.14 -16.16
C PRO A 267 23.77 -18.82 -15.64
N PRO A 268 24.40 -18.17 -14.64
CA PRO A 268 23.91 -16.92 -14.06
C PRO A 268 23.57 -15.83 -15.09
N GLU A 269 24.33 -15.75 -16.18
CA GLU A 269 24.11 -14.80 -17.28
C GLU A 269 22.75 -15.00 -17.96
N GLY A 270 22.29 -16.25 -18.07
CA GLY A 270 20.96 -16.59 -18.58
C GLY A 270 19.84 -16.14 -17.64
N LEU A 271 20.10 -16.17 -16.34
CA LEU A 271 19.17 -15.82 -15.28
C LEU A 271 19.08 -14.30 -15.02
N LYS A 272 20.13 -13.55 -15.38
CA LYS A 272 20.19 -12.08 -15.27
C LYS A 272 19.34 -11.33 -16.31
N LYS A 273 18.66 -12.04 -17.22
CA LYS A 273 17.78 -11.41 -18.21
C LYS A 273 16.65 -10.67 -17.50
N ARG A 274 16.61 -9.34 -17.65
CA ARG A 274 15.60 -8.46 -17.01
C ARG A 274 14.16 -8.94 -17.20
N ARG A 275 13.82 -9.49 -18.38
CA ARG A 275 12.48 -10.03 -18.65
C ARG A 275 12.16 -11.25 -17.78
N LEU A 276 13.15 -12.10 -17.55
CA LEU A 276 12.99 -13.30 -16.75
C LEU A 276 12.89 -12.97 -15.26
N ILE A 277 13.79 -12.14 -14.74
CA ILE A 277 13.75 -11.68 -13.34
C ILE A 277 12.37 -11.12 -13.00
N ARG A 278 11.80 -10.28 -13.87
CA ARG A 278 10.47 -9.70 -13.64
C ARG A 278 9.34 -10.72 -13.65
N ARG A 279 9.44 -11.76 -14.48
CA ARG A 279 8.46 -12.86 -14.47
C ARG A 279 8.57 -13.60 -13.14
N LEU A 280 9.80 -13.91 -12.71
CA LEU A 280 10.06 -14.54 -11.43
C LEU A 280 9.59 -13.69 -10.24
N GLU A 281 9.80 -12.37 -10.24
CA GLU A 281 9.30 -11.47 -9.19
C GLU A 281 7.78 -11.59 -9.01
N GLN A 282 7.03 -11.60 -10.11
CA GLN A 282 5.57 -11.77 -10.05
C GLN A 282 5.18 -13.16 -9.52
N GLU A 283 5.87 -14.21 -9.95
CA GLU A 283 5.62 -15.56 -9.43
C GLU A 283 6.02 -15.69 -7.96
N CYS A 284 7.05 -14.98 -7.49
CA CYS A 284 7.42 -14.95 -6.08
C CYS A 284 6.29 -14.38 -5.22
N GLU A 285 5.69 -13.27 -5.65
CA GLU A 285 4.53 -12.69 -4.96
C GLU A 285 3.35 -13.69 -4.93
N ASN A 286 3.05 -14.33 -6.06
CA ASN A 286 1.98 -15.34 -6.16
C ASN A 286 2.24 -16.53 -5.22
N ILE A 287 3.46 -17.06 -5.22
CA ILE A 287 3.87 -18.17 -4.35
C ILE A 287 3.78 -17.76 -2.89
N LYS A 288 4.29 -16.58 -2.50
CA LYS A 288 4.17 -16.05 -1.13
C LYS A 288 2.71 -15.97 -0.67
N ILE A 289 1.83 -15.44 -1.52
CA ILE A 289 0.40 -15.37 -1.23
C ILE A 289 -0.18 -16.78 -1.06
N ALA A 290 0.11 -17.70 -1.97
CA ALA A 290 -0.36 -19.09 -1.90
C ALA A 290 0.13 -19.82 -0.64
N LEU A 291 1.38 -19.60 -0.22
CA LEU A 291 1.97 -20.17 1.00
C LEU A 291 1.35 -19.65 2.29
N SER A 292 0.61 -18.54 2.24
CA SER A 292 -0.15 -18.05 3.39
C SER A 292 -1.34 -18.97 3.73
N GLU A 293 -1.83 -19.73 2.75
CA GLU A 293 -2.96 -20.66 2.91
C GLU A 293 -2.52 -22.13 2.79
N ASN A 294 -1.49 -22.40 1.97
CA ASN A 294 -1.02 -23.75 1.65
C ASN A 294 0.36 -24.05 2.26
N LEU A 295 0.68 -25.33 2.46
CA LEU A 295 1.99 -25.77 2.94
C LEU A 295 3.07 -25.74 1.84
N SER A 296 2.66 -25.73 0.57
CA SER A 296 3.54 -25.64 -0.58
C SER A 296 2.87 -24.90 -1.74
N ALA A 297 3.68 -24.37 -2.65
CA ALA A 297 3.26 -23.81 -3.93
C ALA A 297 4.34 -24.06 -4.99
N ASP A 298 3.94 -24.17 -6.24
CA ASP A 298 4.83 -24.51 -7.35
C ASP A 298 5.12 -23.27 -8.20
N LEU A 299 6.39 -23.11 -8.56
CA LEU A 299 6.82 -22.23 -9.65
C LEU A 299 6.73 -22.99 -10.96
N GLU A 300 5.93 -22.50 -11.91
CA GLU A 300 5.87 -23.04 -13.27
C GLU A 300 6.28 -21.99 -14.31
N LEU A 301 7.38 -22.22 -15.01
CA LEU A 301 7.81 -21.37 -16.12
C LEU A 301 7.85 -22.16 -17.42
N TYR A 302 6.85 -21.89 -18.24
CA TYR A 302 6.82 -22.33 -19.64
C TYR A 302 7.83 -21.55 -20.49
N GLU A 303 8.47 -22.24 -21.44
CA GLU A 303 9.41 -21.66 -22.41
C GLU A 303 10.61 -20.94 -21.76
N PHE A 304 11.13 -21.48 -20.66
CA PHE A 304 12.22 -20.86 -19.91
C PHE A 304 13.57 -20.95 -20.65
N THR A 305 13.86 -22.11 -21.24
CA THR A 305 14.93 -22.32 -22.23
C THR A 305 14.34 -22.81 -23.55
N GLN A 306 15.17 -23.00 -24.58
CA GLN A 306 14.72 -23.53 -25.88
C GLN A 306 14.12 -24.95 -25.79
N LEU A 307 14.23 -25.67 -24.66
CA LEU A 307 13.86 -27.08 -24.58
C LEU A 307 13.16 -27.54 -23.27
N GLU A 308 13.08 -26.73 -22.18
CA GLU A 308 12.50 -27.21 -20.91
C GLU A 308 11.62 -26.19 -20.17
N ASN A 309 10.57 -26.71 -19.53
CA ASN A 309 9.77 -25.99 -18.54
C ASN A 309 10.43 -26.10 -17.17
N VAL A 310 10.46 -25.00 -16.42
CA VAL A 310 10.91 -25.01 -15.02
C VAL A 310 9.73 -25.33 -14.12
N ASN A 311 9.89 -26.32 -13.25
CA ASN A 311 8.98 -26.66 -12.16
C ASN A 311 9.76 -26.82 -10.86
N ILE A 312 9.48 -25.95 -9.88
CA ILE A 312 10.11 -25.95 -8.56
C ILE A 312 9.02 -25.80 -7.50
N THR A 313 8.89 -26.79 -6.62
CA THR A 313 8.04 -26.69 -5.43
C THR A 313 8.75 -25.93 -4.31
N VAL A 314 8.08 -24.94 -3.76
CA VAL A 314 8.51 -24.18 -2.57
C VAL A 314 7.59 -24.57 -1.41
N THR A 315 8.16 -24.99 -0.27
CA THR A 315 7.38 -25.24 0.95
C THR A 315 7.34 -23.99 1.84
N ARG A 316 6.33 -23.93 2.70
CA ARG A 316 6.21 -22.88 3.71
C ARG A 316 7.41 -22.86 4.64
N GLU A 317 7.95 -24.02 5.04
CA GLU A 317 9.13 -24.05 5.91
C GLU A 317 10.35 -23.44 5.24
N ILE A 318 10.52 -23.64 3.93
CA ILE A 318 11.61 -23.00 3.17
C ILE A 318 11.41 -21.49 3.15
N PHE A 319 10.21 -21.02 2.82
CA PHE A 319 9.89 -19.59 2.79
C PHE A 319 10.09 -18.91 4.16
N GLU A 320 9.68 -19.57 5.24
CA GLU A 320 9.89 -19.07 6.60
C GLU A 320 11.38 -19.05 6.97
N ARG A 321 12.14 -20.07 6.58
CA ARG A 321 13.58 -20.16 6.85
C ARG A 321 14.37 -19.05 6.16
N ILE A 322 14.10 -18.78 4.88
CA ILE A 322 14.83 -17.76 4.11
C ILE A 322 14.47 -16.33 4.56
N ASN A 323 13.34 -16.14 5.25
CA ASN A 323 12.88 -14.84 5.74
C ASN A 323 13.01 -14.66 7.26
N LYS A 324 13.64 -15.63 7.94
CA LYS A 324 13.72 -15.67 9.40
C LYS A 324 14.21 -14.36 10.00
N GLU A 325 15.33 -13.83 9.50
CA GLU A 325 15.95 -12.61 10.04
C GLU A 325 15.02 -11.39 9.89
N LEU A 326 14.36 -11.24 8.75
CA LEU A 326 13.42 -10.14 8.52
C LEU A 326 12.16 -10.28 9.39
N PHE A 327 11.70 -11.50 9.65
CA PHE A 327 10.58 -11.74 10.57
C PHE A 327 10.97 -11.47 12.03
N GLU A 328 12.20 -11.78 12.44
CA GLU A 328 12.70 -11.47 13.78
C GLU A 328 12.86 -9.95 13.96
N GLN A 329 13.33 -9.25 12.93
CA GLN A 329 13.48 -7.79 12.94
C GLN A 329 12.16 -7.05 13.23
N THR A 330 11.00 -7.53 12.76
CA THR A 330 9.72 -6.89 13.09
C THR A 330 9.38 -6.98 14.58
N ILE A 331 9.74 -8.08 15.24
CA ILE A 331 9.57 -8.25 16.70
C ILE A 331 10.59 -7.39 17.45
N GLU A 332 11.82 -7.31 16.98
CA GLU A 332 12.86 -6.47 17.59
C GLU A 332 12.47 -4.98 17.57
N VAL A 333 11.91 -4.48 16.46
CA VAL A 333 11.43 -3.10 16.34
C VAL A 333 10.28 -2.83 17.32
N MET A 334 9.33 -3.77 17.45
CA MET A 334 8.24 -3.67 18.44
C MET A 334 8.79 -3.67 19.87
N ASP A 335 9.71 -4.58 20.19
CA ASP A 335 10.29 -4.72 21.51
C ASP A 335 11.12 -3.51 21.89
N GLY A 336 11.90 -2.98 20.95
CA GLY A 336 12.64 -1.74 21.09
C GLY A 336 11.72 -0.58 21.48
N MET A 337 10.62 -0.40 20.73
CA MET A 337 9.62 0.64 21.02
C MET A 337 9.04 0.49 22.43
N LEU A 338 8.60 -0.72 22.81
CA LEU A 338 8.00 -0.95 24.13
C LEU A 338 9.01 -0.76 25.27
N ASN A 339 10.26 -1.16 25.06
CA ASN A 339 11.33 -0.99 26.05
C ASN A 339 11.68 0.49 26.27
N GLU A 340 11.71 1.30 25.21
CA GLU A 340 11.98 2.73 25.28
C GLU A 340 10.99 3.46 26.20
N ILE A 341 9.70 3.13 26.06
CA ILE A 341 8.64 3.68 26.92
C ILE A 341 8.40 2.88 28.21
N LYS A 342 9.23 1.87 28.48
CA LYS A 342 9.16 0.97 29.64
C LYS A 342 7.76 0.32 29.80
N PHE A 343 7.13 -0.04 28.69
CA PHE A 343 5.80 -0.62 28.67
C PHE A 343 5.85 -2.15 28.76
N ASN A 344 5.08 -2.73 29.68
CA ASN A 344 5.01 -4.17 29.84
C ASN A 344 4.03 -4.78 28.82
N LYS A 345 4.50 -5.70 27.96
CA LYS A 345 3.69 -6.44 26.98
C LYS A 345 2.42 -7.05 27.56
N LYS A 346 2.45 -7.50 28.83
CA LYS A 346 1.28 -8.09 29.52
C LYS A 346 0.11 -7.12 29.71
N ASN A 347 0.33 -5.82 29.54
CA ASN A 347 -0.69 -4.79 29.65
C ASN A 347 -1.30 -4.40 28.29
N ILE A 348 -0.94 -5.08 27.20
CA ILE A 348 -1.59 -4.94 25.91
C ILE A 348 -2.86 -5.79 25.93
N ASP A 349 -4.02 -5.16 25.73
CA ASP A 349 -5.31 -5.84 25.74
C ASP A 349 -5.60 -6.50 24.40
N GLU A 350 -5.18 -5.87 23.30
CA GLU A 350 -5.48 -6.30 21.93
C GLU A 350 -4.29 -6.02 21.00
N VAL A 351 -4.06 -6.93 20.05
CA VAL A 351 -3.10 -6.74 18.95
C VAL A 351 -3.88 -6.74 17.64
N LEU A 352 -3.81 -5.63 16.91
CA LEU A 352 -4.43 -5.47 15.60
C LEU A 352 -3.40 -5.68 14.51
N LEU A 353 -3.56 -6.78 13.77
CA LEU A 353 -2.75 -7.08 12.60
C LEU A 353 -3.33 -6.37 11.37
N VAL A 354 -2.54 -5.47 10.78
CA VAL A 354 -2.90 -4.65 9.63
C VAL A 354 -1.85 -4.88 8.53
N GLY A 355 -2.23 -4.66 7.27
CA GLY A 355 -1.32 -4.85 6.14
C GLY A 355 -1.28 -6.29 5.63
N GLY A 356 -1.13 -6.45 4.32
CA GLY A 356 -1.29 -7.74 3.65
C GLY A 356 -0.30 -8.82 4.10
N SER A 357 0.92 -8.42 4.49
CA SER A 357 1.97 -9.36 4.89
C SER A 357 1.76 -9.94 6.29
N THR A 358 0.85 -9.38 7.11
CA THR A 358 0.43 -10.01 8.38
C THR A 358 -0.38 -11.30 8.17
N ARG A 359 -0.80 -11.60 6.94
CA ARG A 359 -1.45 -12.88 6.60
C ARG A 359 -0.48 -14.05 6.64
N ILE A 360 0.83 -13.81 6.59
CA ILE A 360 1.86 -14.85 6.69
C ILE A 360 1.70 -15.58 8.04
N PRO A 361 1.49 -16.92 8.06
CA PRO A 361 1.25 -17.66 9.29
C PRO A 361 2.33 -17.48 10.36
N LYS A 362 3.61 -17.44 9.94
CA LYS A 362 4.74 -17.25 10.85
C LYS A 362 4.69 -15.92 11.60
N ILE A 363 4.35 -14.84 10.91
CA ILE A 363 4.20 -13.50 11.50
C ILE A 363 3.08 -13.49 12.56
N ARG A 364 2.00 -14.25 12.35
CA ARG A 364 0.88 -14.34 13.31
C ARG A 364 1.19 -15.22 14.51
N GLN A 365 2.11 -16.17 14.34
CA GLN A 365 2.53 -17.10 15.39
C GLN A 365 3.51 -16.43 16.37
N MET A 366 4.44 -15.63 15.82
CA MET A 366 5.40 -14.82 16.58
C MET A 366 4.68 -13.72 17.35
#